data_AF-A0A7W5DKM8-F1
#
_entry.id   AF-A0A7W5DKM8-F1
#
_cell.length_a   1.000
_cell.length_b   1.000
_cell.length_c   1.000
_cell.angle_alpha   90.00
_cell.angle_beta   90.00
_cell.angle_gamma   90.00
#
_symmetry.space_group_name_H-M   'P 1'
#
loop_
_entity.id
_entity.type
_entity.pdbx_description
1 polymer ?
#
loop_
_entity_poly.entity_id
_entity_poly.type
_entity_poly.pdbx_seq_one_letter_code
_entity_poly.pdbx_strand_id
1 'polypeptide(L)'
;MAFPYLPRLIRDRVLASLADTPVVCLLGPRQVGKTTLARRIDPERAYLNLDDSMLLEAARQDPLGFIEGLPERVMLVEVQQAPELLLAIKSVVDRDRQPGRFLLTGSANLLLLPKAQDSLAGRMEVIYLWGEEPGKVISSEETLQTLAGQAPGPGLLMAPGCSSKTVACDPFWRLHSSACTGDYATVSSPA
;
A
#
# COMPACT_ATOMS: atom_id res chain seq x y z
N MET A 1 11.57 -20.18 -19.61
CA MET A 1 10.80 -20.75 -18.50
C MET A 1 10.17 -19.60 -17.72
N ALA A 2 8.84 -19.50 -17.70
CA ALA A 2 8.14 -18.47 -16.94
C ALA A 2 7.95 -18.97 -15.51
N PHE A 3 8.55 -18.30 -14.53
CA PHE A 3 8.30 -18.60 -13.12
C PHE A 3 6.82 -18.34 -12.80
N PRO A 4 6.11 -19.26 -12.13
CA PRO A 4 4.73 -19.04 -11.73
C PRO A 4 4.66 -17.83 -10.80
N TYR A 5 3.78 -16.88 -11.12
CA TYR A 5 3.54 -15.72 -10.29
C TYR A 5 2.79 -16.15 -9.03
N LEU A 6 3.45 -16.05 -7.88
CA LEU A 6 2.80 -16.24 -6.59
C LEU A 6 1.86 -15.03 -6.34
N PRO A 7 0.55 -15.26 -6.14
CA PRO A 7 -0.37 -14.20 -5.75
C PRO A 7 0.14 -13.51 -4.50
N ARG A 8 0.39 -12.21 -4.58
CA ARG A 8 0.81 -11.44 -3.41
C ARG A 8 -0.41 -11.23 -2.52
N LEU A 9 -0.29 -11.56 -1.23
CA LEU A 9 -1.34 -11.35 -0.22
C LEU A 9 -1.88 -9.91 -0.18
N ILE A 10 -1.08 -8.94 -0.63
CA ILE A 10 -1.47 -7.52 -0.66
C ILE A 10 -2.32 -7.13 -1.89
N ARG A 11 -2.53 -8.03 -2.86
CA ARG A 11 -3.25 -7.71 -4.11
C ARG A 11 -4.65 -7.17 -3.82
N ASP A 12 -5.43 -7.88 -3.00
CA ASP A 12 -6.82 -7.52 -2.74
C ASP A 12 -6.91 -6.22 -1.95
N ARG A 13 -5.94 -5.98 -1.07
CA ARG A 13 -5.80 -4.69 -0.39
C ARG A 13 -5.53 -3.56 -1.38
N VAL A 14 -4.59 -3.73 -2.31
CA VAL A 14 -4.32 -2.70 -3.34
C VAL A 14 -5.55 -2.43 -4.19
N LEU A 15 -6.30 -3.47 -4.57
CA LEU A 15 -7.55 -3.33 -5.31
C LEU A 15 -8.62 -2.57 -4.51
N ALA A 16 -8.80 -2.91 -3.24
CA ALA A 16 -9.75 -2.22 -2.35
C ALA A 16 -9.40 -0.73 -2.21
N SER A 17 -8.13 -0.41 -1.96
CA SER A 17 -7.66 0.98 -1.83
C SER A 17 -7.79 1.78 -3.14
N LEU A 18 -7.57 1.14 -4.29
CA LEU A 18 -7.78 1.78 -5.59
C LEU A 18 -9.28 2.05 -5.87
N ALA A 19 -10.18 1.33 -5.22
CA ALA A 19 -11.62 1.53 -5.37
C ALA A 19 -12.19 2.66 -4.49
N ASP A 20 -11.51 3.05 -3.41
CA ASP A 20 -12.03 4.02 -2.44
C ASP A 20 -11.17 5.31 -2.27
N THR A 21 -9.87 5.23 -2.57
CA THR A 21 -8.90 6.27 -2.23
C THR A 21 -8.27 6.86 -3.49
N PRO A 22 -8.21 8.20 -3.64
CA PRO A 22 -7.75 8.82 -4.88
C PRO A 22 -6.26 8.61 -5.16
N VAL A 23 -5.44 8.45 -4.10
CA VAL A 23 -4.01 8.19 -4.21
C VAL A 23 -3.66 6.91 -3.45
N VAL A 24 -3.05 5.94 -4.11
CA VAL A 24 -2.52 4.73 -3.46
C VAL A 24 -1.00 4.72 -3.62
N CYS A 25 -0.28 4.60 -2.52
CA CYS A 25 1.17 4.49 -2.49
C CYS A 25 1.58 3.04 -2.25
N LEU A 26 2.12 2.37 -3.26
CA LEU A 26 2.72 1.04 -3.13
C LEU A 26 4.24 1.18 -2.94
N LEU A 27 4.68 1.10 -1.68
CA LEU A 27 6.06 1.33 -1.28
C LEU A 27 6.77 0.04 -0.89
N GLY A 28 8.10 0.05 -0.90
CA GLY A 28 8.88 -1.10 -0.44
C GLY A 28 10.31 -1.11 -0.99
N PRO A 29 11.14 -2.09 -0.57
CA PRO A 29 12.53 -2.22 -1.04
C PRO A 29 12.63 -2.34 -2.57
N ARG A 30 13.83 -2.09 -3.10
CA ARG A 30 14.09 -2.33 -4.53
C ARG A 30 13.91 -3.83 -4.85
N GLN A 31 13.51 -4.14 -6.08
CA GLN A 31 13.40 -5.52 -6.59
C GLN A 31 12.33 -6.44 -5.95
N VAL A 32 11.44 -5.92 -5.09
CA VAL A 32 10.35 -6.73 -4.49
C VAL A 32 9.15 -6.97 -5.42
N GLY A 33 9.17 -6.45 -6.65
CA GLY A 33 8.12 -6.68 -7.65
C GLY A 33 6.92 -5.72 -7.59
N LYS A 34 7.06 -4.54 -6.98
CA LYS A 34 5.99 -3.52 -6.89
C LYS A 34 5.36 -3.22 -8.25
N THR A 35 6.22 -2.92 -9.24
CA THR A 35 5.78 -2.58 -10.59
C THR A 35 5.10 -3.74 -11.29
N THR A 36 5.60 -4.96 -11.07
CA THR A 36 4.99 -6.18 -11.60
C THR A 36 3.60 -6.43 -11.03
N LEU A 37 3.41 -6.20 -9.72
CA LEU A 37 2.09 -6.30 -9.08
C LEU A 37 1.14 -5.25 -9.66
N ALA A 38 1.55 -3.98 -9.68
CA ALA A 38 0.74 -2.87 -10.16
C ALA A 38 0.26 -3.07 -11.61
N ARG A 39 1.16 -3.44 -12.53
CA ARG A 39 0.83 -3.72 -13.94
C ARG A 39 -0.09 -4.93 -14.14
N ARG A 40 -0.10 -5.89 -13.20
CA ARG A 40 -1.01 -7.05 -13.26
C ARG A 40 -2.38 -6.73 -12.71
N ILE A 41 -2.46 -5.82 -11.74
CA ILE A 41 -3.73 -5.39 -11.13
C ILE A 41 -4.55 -4.58 -12.14
N ASP A 42 -3.89 -3.67 -12.87
CA ASP A 42 -4.56 -2.75 -13.79
C ASP A 42 -3.68 -2.55 -15.04
N PRO A 43 -3.75 -3.45 -16.04
CA PRO A 43 -2.90 -3.41 -17.23
C PRO A 43 -3.14 -2.20 -18.14
N GLU A 44 -4.34 -1.64 -18.11
CA GLU A 44 -4.77 -0.50 -18.93
C GLU A 44 -4.37 0.85 -18.31
N ARG A 45 -3.91 0.84 -17.05
CA ARG A 45 -3.43 2.05 -16.37
C ARG A 45 -2.21 2.62 -17.08
N ALA A 46 -2.25 3.93 -17.35
CA ALA A 46 -1.11 4.64 -17.91
C ALA A 46 0.12 4.47 -17.01
N TYR A 47 1.26 4.12 -17.59
CA TYR A 47 2.50 3.83 -16.85
C TYR A 47 3.57 4.86 -17.18
N LEU A 48 4.05 5.59 -16.17
CA LEU A 48 5.11 6.59 -16.32
C LEU A 48 6.21 6.34 -15.28
N ASN A 49 7.47 6.25 -15.74
CA ASN A 49 8.63 6.05 -14.89
C ASN A 49 9.47 7.32 -14.80
N LEU A 50 9.59 7.89 -13.60
CA LEU A 50 10.33 9.13 -13.35
C LEU A 50 11.85 8.93 -13.27
N ASP A 51 12.36 7.73 -13.52
CA ASP A 51 13.77 7.53 -13.88
C ASP A 51 14.07 7.92 -15.34
N ASP A 52 13.04 8.08 -16.20
CA ASP A 52 13.22 8.64 -17.53
C ASP A 52 13.55 10.14 -17.43
N SER A 53 14.69 10.55 -17.99
CA SER A 53 15.19 11.92 -17.83
C SER A 53 14.28 12.97 -18.46
N MET A 54 13.67 12.67 -19.60
CA MET A 54 12.78 13.61 -20.29
C MET A 54 11.49 13.79 -19.51
N LEU A 55 10.93 12.68 -19.01
CA LEU A 55 9.74 12.71 -18.17
C LEU A 55 10.01 13.44 -16.84
N LEU A 56 11.15 13.17 -16.22
CA LEU A 56 11.56 13.79 -14.96
C LEU A 56 11.76 15.30 -15.11
N GLU A 57 12.39 15.74 -16.20
CA GLU A 57 12.55 17.16 -16.52
C GLU A 57 11.20 17.85 -16.71
N ALA A 58 10.30 17.25 -17.48
CA ALA A 58 8.95 17.81 -17.68
C ALA A 58 8.18 17.92 -16.36
N ALA A 59 8.23 16.86 -15.53
CA ALA A 59 7.60 16.83 -14.21
C ALA A 59 8.15 17.89 -13.25
N ARG A 60 9.45 18.20 -13.35
CA ARG A 60 10.12 19.23 -12.52
C ARG A 60 9.87 20.65 -13.00
N GLN A 61 9.78 20.85 -14.32
CA GLN A 61 9.59 22.17 -14.92
C GLN A 61 8.21 22.75 -14.65
N ASP A 62 7.16 21.93 -14.80
CA ASP A 62 5.78 22.31 -14.51
C ASP A 62 5.03 21.16 -13.82
N PRO A 63 5.20 20.99 -12.48
CA PRO A 63 4.57 19.90 -11.74
C PRO A 63 3.04 19.87 -11.85
N LEU A 64 2.40 21.05 -11.86
CA LEU A 64 0.94 21.14 -11.90
C LEU A 64 0.42 20.80 -13.31
N GLY A 65 0.96 21.46 -14.34
CA GLY A 65 0.57 21.17 -15.72
C GLY A 65 0.90 19.74 -16.13
N PHE A 66 2.01 19.18 -15.63
CA PHE A 66 2.35 17.77 -15.83
C PHE A 66 1.25 16.86 -15.28
N ILE A 67 0.83 17.03 -14.02
CA ILE A 67 -0.22 16.19 -13.40
C ILE A 67 -1.60 16.42 -14.05
N GLU A 68 -1.95 17.66 -14.38
CA GLU A 68 -3.22 17.98 -15.05
C GLU A 68 -3.32 17.36 -16.45
N GLY A 69 -2.20 17.23 -17.15
CA GLY A 69 -2.13 16.59 -18.48
C GLY A 69 -2.16 15.06 -18.45
N LEU A 70 -2.13 14.42 -17.27
CA LEU A 70 -2.15 12.96 -17.17
C LEU A 70 -3.56 12.38 -17.38
N PRO A 71 -3.65 11.13 -17.87
CA PRO A 71 -4.91 10.39 -17.88
C PRO A 71 -5.51 10.23 -16.48
N GLU A 72 -6.82 9.96 -16.43
CA GLU A 72 -7.56 9.76 -15.16
C GLU A 72 -7.06 8.59 -14.31
N ARG A 73 -6.37 7.61 -14.90
CA ARG A 73 -5.77 6.49 -14.16
C ARG A 73 -4.32 6.35 -14.57
N VAL A 74 -3.43 6.73 -13.67
CA VAL A 74 -1.99 6.72 -13.93
C VAL A 74 -1.22 6.06 -12.80
N MET A 75 -0.13 5.40 -13.17
CA MET A 75 0.88 4.85 -12.29
C MET A 75 2.17 5.66 -12.46
N LEU A 76 2.61 6.31 -11.40
CA LEU A 76 3.88 7.05 -11.35
C LEU A 76 4.91 6.22 -10.58
N VAL A 77 6.04 5.93 -11.22
CA VAL A 77 7.12 5.10 -10.65
C VAL A 77 8.30 5.95 -10.26
N GLU A 78 8.91 5.58 -9.13
CA GLU A 78 10.01 6.32 -8.50
C GLU A 78 9.63 7.79 -8.21
N VAL A 79 8.42 8.02 -7.70
CA VAL A 79 7.91 9.38 -7.44
C VAL A 79 8.80 10.22 -6.51
N GLN A 80 9.66 9.58 -5.70
CA GLN A 80 10.65 10.30 -4.90
C GLN A 80 11.69 11.09 -5.74
N GLN A 81 11.80 10.82 -7.04
CA GLN A 81 12.64 11.61 -7.95
C GLN A 81 12.06 13.01 -8.20
N ALA A 82 10.74 13.17 -8.09
CA ALA A 82 10.03 14.43 -8.31
C ALA A 82 9.04 14.72 -7.15
N PRO A 83 9.54 14.99 -5.94
CA PRO A 83 8.69 15.12 -4.75
C PRO A 83 7.74 16.33 -4.81
N GLU A 84 8.04 17.34 -5.62
CA GLU A 84 7.15 18.47 -5.94
C GLU A 84 5.81 18.03 -6.56
N LEU A 85 5.76 16.88 -7.24
CA LEU A 85 4.52 16.33 -7.77
C LEU A 85 3.49 16.02 -6.67
N LEU A 86 3.90 15.79 -5.43
CA LEU A 86 2.97 15.48 -4.34
C LEU A 86 2.05 16.65 -4.01
N LEU A 87 2.53 17.89 -4.14
CA LEU A 87 1.71 19.09 -3.98
C LEU A 87 0.78 19.30 -5.19
N ALA A 88 1.25 19.03 -6.40
CA ALA A 88 0.43 19.08 -7.61
C ALA A 88 -0.71 18.04 -7.57
N ILE A 89 -0.40 16.81 -7.19
CA ILE A 89 -1.37 15.73 -6.98
C ILE A 89 -2.41 16.14 -5.94
N LYS A 90 -1.98 16.70 -4.79
CA LYS A 90 -2.90 17.24 -3.78
C LYS A 90 -3.88 18.23 -4.40
N SER A 91 -3.38 19.23 -5.13
CA SER A 91 -4.21 20.27 -5.74
C SER A 91 -5.22 19.73 -6.75
N VAL A 92 -4.83 18.74 -7.55
CA VAL A 92 -5.71 18.08 -8.52
C VAL A 92 -6.76 17.22 -7.83
N VAL A 93 -6.37 16.41 -6.83
CA VAL A 93 -7.30 15.58 -6.04
C VAL A 93 -8.30 16.42 -5.25
N ASP A 94 -7.90 17.60 -4.75
CA ASP A 94 -8.78 18.51 -4.03
C ASP A 94 -9.87 19.12 -4.92
N ARG A 95 -9.58 19.30 -6.20
CA ARG A 95 -10.57 19.79 -7.18
C ARG A 95 -11.47 18.68 -7.71
N ASP A 96 -10.91 17.51 -7.96
CA ASP A 96 -11.63 16.39 -8.55
C ASP A 96 -11.17 15.05 -7.94
N ARG A 97 -11.93 14.61 -6.94
CA ARG A 97 -11.62 13.44 -6.12
C ARG A 97 -12.17 12.17 -6.75
N GLN A 98 -11.35 11.55 -7.61
CA GLN A 98 -11.65 10.26 -8.24
C GLN A 98 -10.86 9.13 -7.55
N PRO A 99 -11.51 8.06 -7.07
CA PRO A 99 -10.84 6.89 -6.52
C PRO A 99 -9.85 6.26 -7.53
N GLY A 100 -8.70 5.83 -7.03
CA GLY A 100 -7.69 5.13 -7.82
C GLY A 100 -7.05 5.97 -8.92
N ARG A 101 -7.21 7.30 -8.92
CA ARG A 101 -6.63 8.19 -9.94
C ARG A 101 -5.12 8.04 -10.03
N PHE A 102 -4.44 8.04 -8.89
CA PHE A 102 -2.99 7.95 -8.82
C PHE A 102 -2.54 6.68 -8.09
N LEU A 103 -1.75 5.85 -8.76
CA LEU A 103 -0.97 4.78 -8.14
C LEU A 103 0.51 5.18 -8.12
N LEU A 104 1.00 5.55 -6.95
CA LEU A 104 2.38 5.95 -6.76
C LEU A 104 3.21 4.76 -6.32
N THR A 105 4.40 4.60 -6.89
CA THR A 105 5.36 3.60 -6.43
C THR A 105 6.73 4.22 -6.22
N GLY A 106 7.49 3.63 -5.31
CA GLY A 106 8.82 4.14 -4.98
C GLY A 106 9.51 3.31 -3.90
N SER A 107 10.64 3.82 -3.43
CA SER A 107 11.32 3.25 -2.27
C SER A 107 10.53 3.48 -0.98
N ALA A 108 10.80 2.68 0.05
CA ALA A 108 10.22 2.85 1.38
C ALA A 108 10.50 4.22 2.02
N ASN A 109 11.53 4.94 1.54
CA ASN A 109 11.93 6.24 2.06
C ASN A 109 11.06 7.40 1.55
N LEU A 110 10.10 7.15 0.65
CA LEU A 110 9.24 8.21 0.12
C LEU A 110 8.52 8.99 1.22
N LEU A 111 8.05 8.30 2.27
CA LEU A 111 7.37 8.96 3.39
C LEU A 111 8.33 9.70 4.32
N LEU A 112 9.64 9.48 4.25
CA LEU A 112 10.61 10.25 5.03
C LEU A 112 10.79 11.66 4.49
N LEU A 113 10.23 11.96 3.31
CA LEU A 113 10.16 13.31 2.78
C LEU A 113 9.10 14.09 3.58
N PRO A 114 9.48 15.13 4.34
CA PRO A 114 8.53 15.86 5.20
C PRO A 114 7.31 16.38 4.42
N LYS A 115 7.56 16.85 3.18
CA LYS A 115 6.52 17.35 2.28
C LYS A 115 5.53 16.28 1.81
N ALA A 116 5.90 15.00 1.82
CA ALA A 116 5.05 13.94 1.29
C ALA A 116 3.83 13.65 2.18
N GLN A 117 4.06 13.55 3.48
CA GLN A 117 3.00 13.21 4.45
C GLN A 117 2.00 14.36 4.58
N ASP A 118 2.49 15.60 4.72
CA ASP A 118 1.63 16.78 4.89
C ASP A 118 0.84 17.12 3.62
N SER A 119 1.40 16.84 2.44
CA SER A 119 0.71 17.15 1.18
C SER A 119 -0.50 16.24 0.98
N LEU A 120 -0.36 14.93 1.25
CA LEU A 120 -1.36 13.93 0.88
C LEU A 120 -2.15 13.32 2.05
N ALA A 121 -2.02 13.88 3.26
CA ALA A 121 -2.81 13.48 4.43
C ALA A 121 -4.32 13.46 4.11
N GLY A 122 -4.98 12.36 4.47
CA GLY A 122 -6.42 12.13 4.25
C GLY A 122 -6.84 11.86 2.79
N ARG A 123 -5.88 11.85 1.85
CA ARG A 123 -6.11 11.62 0.42
C ARG A 123 -5.42 10.37 -0.10
N MET A 124 -4.57 9.78 0.72
CA MET A 124 -3.68 8.71 0.31
C MET A 124 -3.74 7.53 1.28
N GLU A 125 -3.74 6.32 0.74
CA GLU A 125 -3.45 5.10 1.49
C GLU A 125 -2.05 4.61 1.11
N VAL A 126 -1.27 4.18 2.11
CA VAL A 126 0.06 3.61 1.91
C VAL A 126 0.00 2.11 2.17
N ILE A 127 0.45 1.34 1.17
CA ILE A 127 0.59 -0.11 1.23
C ILE A 127 2.07 -0.45 1.05
N TYR A 128 2.62 -1.18 2.02
CA TYR A 128 3.99 -1.67 1.94
C TYR A 128 4.03 -3.08 1.33
N LEU A 129 4.79 -3.23 0.26
CA LEU A 129 5.21 -4.52 -0.27
C LEU A 129 6.61 -4.84 0.24
N TRP A 130 6.67 -5.77 1.17
CA TRP A 130 7.93 -6.37 1.60
C TRP A 130 8.39 -7.42 0.58
N GLY A 131 9.68 -7.73 0.57
CA GLY A 131 10.18 -8.90 -0.14
C GLY A 131 9.52 -10.18 0.39
N GLU A 132 9.72 -11.31 -0.30
CA GLU A 132 9.44 -12.63 0.29
C GLU A 132 10.05 -12.65 1.70
N GLU A 133 9.27 -12.95 2.74
CA GLU A 133 9.85 -13.22 4.05
C GLU A 133 10.75 -14.45 3.90
N PRO A 134 12.07 -14.34 4.13
CA PRO A 134 12.93 -15.52 4.11
C PRO A 134 12.46 -16.45 5.24
N GLY A 135 11.82 -17.57 4.88
CA GLY A 135 11.44 -18.61 5.85
C GLY A 135 9.93 -18.82 6.08
N LYS A 136 9.01 -18.16 5.36
CA LYS A 136 7.62 -18.62 5.35
C LYS A 136 7.49 -19.87 4.46
N VAL A 137 7.88 -21.01 5.02
CA VAL A 137 7.48 -22.32 4.50
C VAL A 137 5.99 -22.42 4.78
N ILE A 138 5.18 -22.11 3.77
CA ILE A 138 3.77 -22.49 3.76
C ILE A 138 3.79 -24.02 3.76
N SER A 139 3.29 -24.63 4.83
CA SER A 139 3.22 -26.09 4.91
C SER A 139 2.37 -26.60 3.73
N SER A 140 2.65 -27.83 3.27
CA SER A 140 1.92 -28.45 2.15
C SER A 140 0.39 -28.48 2.37
N GLU A 141 -0.08 -28.37 3.61
CA GLU A 141 -1.50 -28.27 3.96
C GLU A 141 -2.12 -26.89 3.71
N GLU A 142 -1.42 -25.79 4.04
CA GLU A 142 -1.92 -24.42 3.78
C GLU A 142 -2.00 -24.13 2.27
N THR A 143 -1.12 -24.74 1.47
CA THR A 143 -1.17 -24.64 0.01
C THR A 143 -2.42 -25.31 -0.55
N LEU A 144 -2.82 -26.46 -0.01
CA LEU A 144 -4.04 -27.17 -0.44
C LEU A 144 -5.30 -26.42 -0.05
N GLN A 145 -5.35 -25.81 1.14
CA GLN A 145 -6.50 -25.02 1.59
C GLN A 145 -6.69 -23.73 0.76
N THR A 146 -5.56 -23.08 0.43
CA THR A 146 -5.56 -21.87 -0.42
C THR A 146 -5.97 -22.19 -1.85
N LEU A 147 -5.51 -23.31 -2.42
CA LEU A 147 -5.93 -23.78 -3.75
C LEU A 147 -7.37 -24.30 -3.77
N ALA A 148 -7.88 -24.82 -2.64
CA ALA A 148 -9.26 -25.26 -2.48
C ALA A 148 -10.26 -24.13 -2.21
N GLY A 149 -9.83 -22.85 -2.25
CA GLY A 149 -10.72 -21.69 -2.13
C GLY A 149 -11.29 -21.46 -0.72
N GLN A 150 -10.69 -22.05 0.31
CA GLN A 150 -11.03 -21.76 1.70
C GLN A 150 -10.09 -20.68 2.24
N ALA A 151 -10.64 -19.53 2.63
CA ALA A 151 -9.89 -18.48 3.31
C ALA A 151 -9.28 -19.04 4.61
N PRO A 152 -8.01 -18.73 4.94
CA PRO A 152 -7.45 -19.14 6.21
C PRO A 152 -8.25 -18.47 7.34
N GLY A 153 -8.64 -19.27 8.34
CA GLY A 153 -9.28 -18.78 9.56
C GLY A 153 -8.37 -17.81 10.33
N PRO A 154 -8.90 -17.10 11.35
CA PRO A 154 -8.20 -16.02 12.03
C PRO A 154 -6.92 -16.53 12.69
N GLY A 155 -5.78 -16.27 12.04
CA GLY A 155 -4.45 -16.63 12.52
C GLY A 155 -3.91 -15.62 13.52
N LEU A 156 -3.41 -16.13 14.65
CA LEU A 156 -2.73 -15.41 15.72
C LEU A 156 -1.47 -14.71 15.20
N LEU A 157 -1.34 -13.38 15.39
CA LEU A 157 -0.09 -12.66 15.14
C LEU A 157 0.62 -12.42 16.49
N MET A 158 1.81 -13.00 16.67
CA MET A 158 2.70 -12.63 17.78
C MET A 158 3.52 -11.41 17.38
N ALA A 159 3.36 -10.30 18.10
CA ALA A 159 4.22 -9.12 17.95
C ALA A 159 5.57 -9.38 18.67
N PRO A 160 6.73 -9.04 18.06
CA PRO A 160 8.01 -9.20 18.73
C PRO A 160 8.12 -8.21 19.90
N GLY A 161 8.34 -8.73 21.12
CA GLY A 161 8.59 -7.95 22.33
C GLY A 161 7.54 -8.05 23.44
N CYS A 162 6.46 -8.83 23.27
CA CYS A 162 5.43 -9.00 24.31
C CYS A 162 5.35 -10.47 24.74
N SER A 163 5.97 -10.83 25.88
CA SER A 163 6.06 -12.22 26.36
C SER A 163 4.75 -12.80 26.90
N SER A 164 3.65 -12.05 26.88
CA SER A 164 2.36 -12.54 27.37
C SER A 164 1.22 -11.60 26.98
N LYS A 165 0.71 -11.69 25.75
CA LYS A 165 -0.71 -11.54 25.39
C LYS A 165 -0.91 -11.58 23.87
N THR A 166 -1.81 -12.45 23.45
CA THR A 166 -2.44 -12.48 22.13
C THR A 166 -3.30 -11.23 21.95
N VAL A 167 -3.14 -10.51 20.84
CA VAL A 167 -4.08 -9.44 20.45
C VAL A 167 -4.90 -9.94 19.26
N ALA A 168 -6.22 -10.04 19.44
CA ALA A 168 -7.12 -10.30 18.33
C ALA A 168 -7.32 -9.00 17.53
N CYS A 169 -7.08 -9.05 16.22
CA CYS A 169 -7.45 -7.98 15.29
C CYS A 169 -8.76 -8.35 14.59
N ASP A 170 -9.70 -7.41 14.56
CA ASP A 170 -10.91 -7.49 13.73
C ASP A 170 -10.52 -7.46 12.23
N PRO A 171 -11.32 -8.06 11.32
CA PRO A 171 -11.14 -8.01 9.86
C PRO A 171 -10.85 -6.62 9.23
N PHE A 172 -11.05 -5.51 9.95
CA PHE A 172 -10.72 -4.15 9.50
C PHE A 172 -9.42 -3.52 10.08
N TRP A 173 -8.58 -4.26 10.80
CA TRP A 173 -7.30 -3.77 11.39
C TRP A 173 -7.45 -2.51 12.29
N ARG A 174 -8.63 -2.30 12.89
CA ARG A 174 -8.81 -1.24 13.90
C ARG A 174 -8.28 -1.72 15.25
N LEU A 175 -7.24 -1.04 15.75
CA LEU A 175 -6.84 -1.14 17.15
C LEU A 175 -7.92 -0.49 18.02
N HIS A 176 -8.71 -1.29 18.73
CA HIS A 176 -9.51 -0.76 19.84
C HIS A 176 -8.56 -0.48 21.00
N SER A 177 -8.26 0.80 21.25
CA SER A 177 -7.56 1.19 22.47
C SER A 177 -8.50 1.05 23.66
N SER A 178 -8.43 -0.07 24.36
CA SER A 178 -8.93 -0.14 25.73
C SER A 178 -7.82 -0.64 26.65
N ALA A 179 -7.25 0.34 27.36
CA ALA A 179 -6.58 0.22 28.66
C ALA A 179 -5.26 -0.55 28.74
N CYS A 180 -4.15 0.18 28.56
CA CYS A 180 -2.98 -0.01 29.41
C CYS A 180 -3.18 0.77 30.71
N THR A 181 -3.73 0.12 31.75
CA THR A 181 -3.58 0.59 33.13
C THR A 181 -3.84 -0.54 34.12
N GLY A 182 -2.84 -0.83 34.97
CA GLY A 182 -3.01 -1.36 36.31
C GLY A 182 -3.33 -2.86 36.44
N ASP A 183 -2.58 -3.53 37.30
CA ASP A 183 -2.82 -4.90 37.74
C ASP A 183 -4.19 -5.05 38.43
N TYR A 184 -4.92 -6.09 38.03
CA TYR A 184 -6.23 -6.57 38.50
C TYR A 184 -7.49 -5.80 38.05
N ALA A 185 -8.34 -6.49 37.27
CA ALA A 185 -9.80 -6.35 37.36
C ALA A 185 -10.53 -7.60 36.79
N THR A 186 -11.49 -8.06 37.59
CA THR A 186 -12.45 -9.16 37.38
C THR A 186 -13.44 -8.91 36.24
N VAL A 187 -13.83 -9.98 35.53
CA VAL A 187 -14.92 -9.96 34.53
C VAL A 187 -16.26 -10.19 35.24
N SER A 188 -17.15 -9.19 35.20
CA SER A 188 -18.60 -9.36 35.33
C SER A 188 -19.23 -9.34 33.94
N SER A 189 -20.10 -10.32 33.67
CA SER A 189 -20.91 -10.37 32.45
C SER A 189 -22.15 -9.48 32.60
N PRO A 190 -22.58 -8.76 31.56
CA PRO A 190 -23.98 -8.43 31.39
C PRO A 190 -24.65 -9.36 30.37
N ALA A 191 -25.98 -9.34 30.43
CA ALA A 191 -26.97 -10.28 29.92
C ALA A 191 -27.08 -10.40 28.40
#